data_AF-A0A961T4P5-F1
#
_entry.id   AF-A0A961T4P5-F1
#
_cell.length_a   1.000
_cell.length_b   1.000
_cell.length_c   1.000
_cell.angle_alpha   90.00
_cell.angle_beta   90.00
_cell.angle_gamma   90.00
#
_symmetry.space_group_name_H-M   'P 1'
#
loop_
_entity.id
_entity.type
_entity.pdbx_description
1 polymer ?
#
loop_
_entity_poly.entity_id
_entity_poly.type
_entity_poly.pdbx_seq_one_letter_code
_entity_poly.pdbx_strand_id
1 'polypeptide(L)'
;MTTRKSQSSDKNIVDRTRKRSASSHLVKDLRTRFSQGGGQPIAYELELMTSFAENHRNAAIAMPIFTLIIGLIAGSYIGYYLAAFWVALSIMSYGLMATLSARFMKEAHEEDALRKWRKIYLLAQMLVAVSWSIFSLYSCLTCEDSTYSIIQFSTILVFQAITMILSYGFGASLLITSAPPTLALSIRFMMTYDPAQMMMGAILLGSQTFFYLIADRFKLSVISILEHKAEKEGLIADLETAKSMSEEARRRAEEANLAKSRFLATMSHELRTPLNAILGFSEVMMGEVLGPIGNPTYKEYVGDIHNSGKHLLNVINEILDLSRIEAGRQELVEEAVRLVHVVDDANHMVQIKAKSKNINIICQFEENLPQIWADERAVRQIALNLLSNALKFTPPGGTIWLKVGWTSSGGQYFAVRDTGPG
;
A
#
# COMPACT_ATOMS: atom_id res chain seq x y z
N MET A 1 42.77 4.23 -6.68
CA MET A 1 42.04 3.46 -5.65
C MET A 1 40.58 3.32 -6.08
N THR A 2 40.21 2.09 -6.46
CA THR A 2 38.85 1.48 -6.40
C THR A 2 37.63 2.23 -6.97
N THR A 3 37.42 2.08 -8.28
CA THR A 3 36.10 2.10 -8.93
C THR A 3 35.48 0.69 -8.94
N ARG A 4 34.94 0.24 -7.81
CA ARG A 4 34.17 -1.02 -7.71
C ARG A 4 33.14 -0.89 -6.58
N LYS A 5 31.96 -0.34 -6.86
CA LYS A 5 30.73 -0.49 -6.04
C LYS A 5 29.56 0.25 -6.73
N SER A 6 28.86 -0.43 -7.64
CA SER A 6 27.54 0.01 -8.16
C SER A 6 26.81 -1.13 -8.87
N GLN A 7 27.53 -2.06 -9.51
CA GLN A 7 26.90 -3.13 -10.32
C GLN A 7 26.15 -4.23 -9.53
N SER A 8 26.32 -4.33 -8.21
CA SER A 8 25.70 -5.40 -7.41
C SER A 8 24.23 -5.11 -7.08
N SER A 9 23.90 -3.85 -6.78
CA SER A 9 22.55 -3.42 -6.41
C SER A 9 21.62 -3.49 -7.61
N ASP A 10 22.05 -2.98 -8.77
CA ASP A 10 21.25 -2.98 -9.99
C ASP A 10 20.98 -4.39 -10.52
N LYS A 11 21.94 -5.33 -10.44
CA LYS A 11 21.72 -6.73 -10.83
C LYS A 11 20.69 -7.43 -9.95
N ASN A 12 20.76 -7.25 -8.63
CA ASN A 12 19.78 -7.81 -7.69
C ASN A 12 18.37 -7.24 -7.89
N ILE A 13 18.26 -5.96 -8.28
CA ILE A 13 16.98 -5.31 -8.59
C ILE A 13 16.40 -5.87 -9.90
N VAL A 14 17.20 -5.96 -10.97
CA VAL A 14 16.74 -6.51 -12.26
C VAL A 14 16.30 -7.97 -12.14
N ASP A 15 16.99 -8.81 -11.37
CA ASP A 15 16.59 -10.20 -11.15
C ASP A 15 15.32 -10.34 -10.29
N ARG A 16 15.13 -9.47 -9.28
CA ARG A 16 13.87 -9.43 -8.51
C ARG A 16 12.69 -8.96 -9.36
N THR A 17 12.91 -7.98 -10.24
CA THR A 17 11.88 -7.46 -11.14
C THR A 17 11.51 -8.50 -12.21
N ARG A 18 12.50 -9.25 -12.74
CA ARG A 18 12.25 -10.38 -13.67
C ARG A 18 11.49 -11.53 -13.03
N LYS A 19 11.84 -11.95 -11.81
CA LYS A 19 11.10 -13.01 -11.10
C LYS A 19 9.67 -12.60 -10.78
N ARG A 20 9.42 -11.35 -10.39
CA ARG A 20 8.06 -10.84 -10.08
C ARG A 20 7.21 -10.54 -11.34
N SER A 21 7.83 -10.08 -12.43
CA SER A 21 7.18 -9.94 -13.74
C SER A 21 6.63 -11.29 -14.22
N ALA A 22 7.40 -12.38 -14.06
CA ALA A 22 6.95 -13.73 -14.37
C ALA A 22 5.73 -14.15 -13.55
N SER A 23 5.66 -13.78 -12.26
CA SER A 23 4.47 -14.02 -11.41
C SER A 23 3.25 -13.18 -11.83
N SER A 24 3.44 -11.91 -12.20
CA SER A 24 2.32 -11.08 -12.71
C SER A 24 1.83 -11.59 -14.07
N HIS A 25 2.75 -12.09 -14.92
CA HIS A 25 2.40 -12.76 -16.16
C HIS A 25 1.67 -14.06 -15.89
N LEU A 26 2.02 -14.83 -14.87
CA LEU A 26 1.29 -16.04 -14.46
C LEU A 26 -0.14 -15.71 -14.01
N VAL A 27 -0.34 -14.62 -13.25
CA VAL A 27 -1.67 -14.14 -12.83
C VAL A 27 -2.48 -13.64 -14.04
N LYS A 28 -1.85 -12.94 -14.98
CA LYS A 28 -2.46 -12.55 -16.25
C LYS A 28 -2.78 -13.75 -17.16
N ASP A 29 -1.93 -14.77 -17.16
CA ASP A 29 -2.09 -15.98 -17.97
C ASP A 29 -3.17 -16.90 -17.38
N LEU A 30 -3.32 -16.89 -16.05
CA LEU A 30 -4.50 -17.45 -15.38
C LEU A 30 -5.75 -16.68 -15.83
N ARG A 31 -5.73 -15.33 -15.81
CA ARG A 31 -6.81 -14.45 -16.30
C ARG A 31 -7.23 -14.73 -17.75
N THR A 32 -6.29 -14.99 -18.66
CA THR A 32 -6.59 -15.32 -20.06
C THR A 32 -7.13 -16.74 -20.23
N ARG A 33 -6.66 -17.72 -19.45
CA ARG A 33 -7.26 -19.07 -19.42
C ARG A 33 -8.71 -19.09 -18.93
N PHE A 34 -9.10 -18.19 -18.02
CA PHE A 34 -10.51 -18.00 -17.62
C PHE A 34 -11.42 -17.60 -18.80
N SER A 35 -10.87 -16.93 -19.83
CA SER A 35 -11.67 -16.46 -20.97
C SER A 35 -11.87 -17.52 -22.08
N GLN A 36 -11.12 -18.63 -22.06
CA GLN A 36 -11.08 -19.59 -23.18
C GLN A 36 -11.48 -21.04 -22.84
N GLY A 37 -11.85 -21.38 -21.60
CA GLY A 37 -12.34 -22.74 -21.31
C GLY A 37 -13.08 -22.84 -19.98
N GLY A 38 -14.34 -23.27 -20.03
CA GLY A 38 -15.28 -23.34 -18.89
C GLY A 38 -15.01 -24.44 -17.86
N GLY A 39 -13.77 -24.55 -17.36
CA GLY A 39 -13.42 -25.39 -16.21
C GLY A 39 -13.03 -24.53 -15.01
N GLN A 40 -13.53 -24.86 -13.82
CA GLN A 40 -13.08 -24.21 -12.57
C GLN A 40 -11.58 -24.48 -12.37
N PRO A 41 -10.77 -23.48 -11.98
CA PRO A 41 -9.37 -23.67 -11.64
C PRO A 41 -9.15 -24.79 -10.63
N ILE A 42 -8.16 -25.66 -10.90
CA ILE A 42 -7.76 -26.78 -10.02
C ILE A 42 -7.45 -26.31 -8.59
N ALA A 43 -6.95 -25.07 -8.44
CA ALA A 43 -6.69 -24.45 -7.15
C ALA A 43 -7.96 -24.31 -6.29
N TYR A 44 -9.09 -23.95 -6.90
CA TYR A 44 -10.37 -23.87 -6.18
C TYR A 44 -10.91 -25.25 -5.83
N GLU A 45 -10.73 -26.25 -6.69
CA GLU A 45 -11.14 -27.63 -6.37
C GLU A 45 -10.34 -28.18 -5.16
N LEU A 46 -9.03 -27.93 -5.11
CA LEU A 46 -8.18 -28.27 -3.97
C LEU A 46 -8.63 -27.56 -2.68
N GLU A 47 -8.95 -26.26 -2.76
CA GLU A 47 -9.38 -25.48 -1.60
C GLU A 47 -10.76 -25.90 -1.08
N LEU A 48 -11.70 -26.23 -1.98
CA LEU A 48 -12.99 -26.81 -1.63
C LEU A 48 -12.84 -28.20 -0.97
N MET A 49 -11.95 -29.06 -1.49
CA MET A 49 -11.66 -30.37 -0.88
C MET A 49 -10.97 -30.25 0.47
N THR A 50 -10.08 -29.27 0.62
CA THR A 50 -9.43 -28.93 1.89
C THR A 50 -10.47 -28.49 2.92
N SER A 51 -11.36 -27.56 2.55
CA SER A 51 -12.45 -27.12 3.42
C SER A 51 -13.39 -28.28 3.80
N PHE A 52 -13.71 -29.17 2.87
CA PHE A 52 -14.48 -30.38 3.13
C PHE A 52 -13.79 -31.30 4.16
N ALA A 53 -12.48 -31.54 4.01
CA ALA A 53 -11.69 -32.37 4.91
C ALA A 53 -11.60 -31.76 6.31
N GLU A 54 -11.42 -30.44 6.41
CA GLU A 54 -11.40 -29.71 7.68
C GLU A 54 -12.75 -29.78 8.39
N ASN A 55 -13.86 -29.58 7.68
CA ASN A 55 -15.20 -29.68 8.25
C ASN A 55 -15.45 -31.09 8.85
N HIS A 56 -15.09 -32.15 8.12
CA HIS A 56 -15.27 -33.52 8.62
C HIS A 56 -14.31 -33.89 9.75
N ARG A 57 -13.09 -33.33 9.75
CA ARG A 57 -12.14 -33.50 10.86
C ARG A 57 -12.62 -32.78 12.12
N ASN A 58 -13.13 -31.56 11.99
CA ASN A 58 -13.67 -30.78 13.12
C ASN A 58 -14.94 -31.43 13.69
N ALA A 59 -15.73 -32.08 12.84
CA ALA A 59 -16.92 -32.83 13.25
C ALA A 59 -16.64 -34.21 13.85
N ALA A 60 -15.36 -34.65 13.95
CA ALA A 60 -15.00 -36.00 14.35
C ALA A 60 -15.46 -36.40 15.76
N ILE A 61 -15.66 -35.43 16.67
CA ILE A 61 -16.18 -35.65 18.03
C ILE A 61 -17.69 -35.42 18.09
N ALA A 62 -18.18 -34.37 17.42
CA ALA A 62 -19.59 -33.99 17.47
C ALA A 62 -20.52 -35.05 16.88
N MET A 63 -20.11 -35.69 15.77
CA MET A 63 -20.93 -36.70 15.09
C MET A 63 -21.15 -37.98 15.90
N PRO A 64 -20.13 -38.60 16.52
CA PRO A 64 -20.33 -39.71 17.45
C PRO A 64 -21.23 -39.38 18.63
N ILE A 65 -21.15 -38.16 19.18
CA ILE A 65 -22.02 -37.74 20.29
C ILE A 65 -23.47 -37.67 19.79
N PHE A 66 -23.70 -37.07 18.62
CA PHE A 66 -25.03 -37.00 18.02
C PHE A 66 -25.62 -38.40 17.77
N THR A 67 -24.87 -39.31 17.16
CA THR A 67 -25.37 -40.68 16.90
C THR A 67 -25.58 -41.47 18.18
N LEU A 68 -24.76 -41.28 19.21
CA LEU A 68 -24.94 -41.92 20.52
C LEU A 68 -26.24 -41.48 21.21
N ILE A 69 -26.52 -40.17 21.21
CA ILE A 69 -27.75 -39.62 21.78
C ILE A 69 -28.98 -40.21 21.07
N ILE A 70 -28.98 -40.20 19.74
CA ILE A 70 -30.06 -40.79 18.94
C ILE A 70 -30.19 -42.29 19.21
N GLY A 71 -29.08 -43.02 19.32
CA GLY A 71 -29.09 -44.45 19.60
C GLY A 71 -29.66 -44.78 20.97
N LEU A 72 -29.35 -44.00 22.01
CA LEU A 72 -29.92 -44.17 23.34
C LEU A 72 -31.44 -43.95 23.35
N ILE A 73 -31.91 -42.91 22.66
CA ILE A 73 -33.33 -42.59 22.54
C ILE A 73 -34.03 -43.69 21.73
N ALA A 74 -33.53 -44.00 20.53
CA ALA A 74 -34.12 -44.98 19.62
C ALA A 74 -34.10 -46.40 20.20
N GLY A 75 -33.10 -46.75 21.01
CA GLY A 75 -32.96 -48.06 21.65
C GLY A 75 -34.13 -48.46 22.54
N SER A 76 -34.85 -47.49 23.11
CA SER A 76 -36.08 -47.74 23.86
C SER A 76 -37.25 -48.24 22.99
N TYR A 77 -37.21 -48.02 21.68
CA TYR A 77 -38.25 -48.40 20.71
C TYR A 77 -37.89 -49.62 19.86
N ILE A 78 -36.63 -49.73 19.42
CA ILE A 78 -36.16 -50.84 18.55
C ILE A 78 -35.37 -51.91 19.30
N GLY A 79 -35.09 -51.71 20.58
CA GLY A 79 -34.20 -52.53 21.39
C GLY A 79 -32.75 -52.05 21.35
N TYR A 80 -32.11 -52.07 22.51
CA TYR A 80 -30.76 -51.54 22.68
C TYR A 80 -29.68 -52.27 21.86
N TYR A 81 -29.87 -53.56 21.54
CA TYR A 81 -28.93 -54.31 20.70
C TYR A 81 -28.88 -53.79 19.25
N LEU A 82 -30.05 -53.57 18.63
CA LEU A 82 -30.14 -53.03 17.27
C LEU A 82 -29.65 -51.57 17.22
N ALA A 83 -30.00 -50.77 18.23
CA ALA A 83 -29.50 -49.41 18.34
C ALA A 83 -27.98 -49.35 18.52
N ALA A 84 -27.40 -50.17 19.40
CA ALA A 84 -25.95 -50.24 19.61
C ALA A 84 -25.19 -50.65 18.35
N PHE A 85 -25.73 -51.61 17.58
CA PHE A 85 -25.17 -52.01 16.29
C PHE A 85 -25.13 -50.83 15.31
N TRP A 86 -26.24 -50.10 15.17
CA TRP A 86 -26.29 -48.92 14.29
C TRP A 86 -25.35 -47.79 14.75
N VAL A 87 -25.27 -47.53 16.06
CA VAL A 87 -24.34 -46.53 16.63
C VAL A 87 -22.89 -46.92 16.32
N ALA A 88 -22.52 -48.18 16.53
CA ALA A 88 -21.17 -48.67 16.24
C ALA A 88 -20.82 -48.52 14.74
N LEU A 89 -21.75 -48.90 13.85
CA LEU A 89 -21.58 -48.73 12.40
C LEU A 89 -21.43 -47.25 12.01
N SER A 90 -22.26 -46.37 12.59
CA SER A 90 -22.21 -44.93 12.34
C SER A 90 -20.88 -44.33 12.79
N ILE A 91 -20.44 -44.63 14.02
CA ILE A 91 -19.17 -44.15 14.58
C ILE A 91 -17.99 -44.64 13.72
N MET A 92 -18.01 -45.91 13.30
CA MET A 92 -16.97 -46.45 12.41
C MET A 92 -16.93 -45.70 11.06
N SER A 93 -18.08 -45.39 10.47
CA SER A 93 -18.16 -44.66 9.19
C SER A 93 -17.62 -43.22 9.30
N TYR A 94 -17.99 -42.49 10.37
CA TYR A 94 -17.47 -41.14 10.63
C TYR A 94 -15.99 -41.15 11.03
N GLY A 95 -15.53 -42.17 11.77
CA GLY A 95 -14.12 -42.38 12.09
C GLY A 95 -13.28 -42.62 10.84
N LEU A 96 -13.77 -43.44 9.91
CA LEU A 96 -13.14 -43.62 8.59
C LEU A 96 -13.07 -42.29 7.83
N MET A 97 -14.16 -41.52 7.81
CA MET A 97 -14.19 -40.20 7.16
C MET A 97 -13.16 -39.23 7.76
N ALA A 98 -13.06 -39.17 9.09
CA ALA A 98 -12.12 -38.31 9.80
C ALA A 98 -10.66 -38.74 9.56
N THR A 99 -10.38 -40.04 9.53
CA THR A 99 -9.02 -40.56 9.26
C THR A 99 -8.60 -40.32 7.80
N LEU A 100 -9.50 -40.50 6.84
CA LEU A 100 -9.24 -40.15 5.43
C LEU A 100 -9.02 -38.65 5.28
N SER A 101 -9.80 -37.83 5.99
CA SER A 101 -9.61 -36.36 6.01
C SER A 101 -8.27 -35.95 6.59
N ALA A 102 -7.81 -36.61 7.66
CA ALA A 102 -6.48 -36.37 8.22
C ALA A 102 -5.33 -36.83 7.28
N ARG A 103 -5.54 -37.88 6.47
CA ARG A 103 -4.57 -38.34 5.47
C ARG A 103 -4.48 -37.41 4.28
N PHE A 104 -5.61 -36.93 3.76
CA PHE A 104 -5.67 -35.99 2.66
C PHE A 104 -4.82 -34.73 2.94
N MET A 105 -4.95 -34.17 4.15
CA MET A 105 -4.19 -32.98 4.58
C MET A 105 -2.67 -33.20 4.61
N LYS A 106 -2.19 -34.45 4.61
CA LYS A 106 -0.75 -34.78 4.60
C LYS A 106 -0.22 -35.06 3.19
N GLU A 107 -1.06 -35.59 2.30
CA GLU A 107 -0.62 -36.18 1.02
C GLU A 107 -0.97 -35.34 -0.22
N ALA A 108 -1.98 -34.46 -0.16
CA ALA A 108 -2.54 -33.86 -1.37
C ALA A 108 -1.81 -32.58 -1.83
N HIS A 109 -0.84 -32.72 -2.74
CA HIS A 109 -0.22 -31.59 -3.44
C HIS A 109 -0.16 -31.74 -4.97
N GLU A 110 -0.62 -32.87 -5.53
CA GLU A 110 -0.57 -33.16 -6.97
C GLU A 110 -1.97 -33.28 -7.61
N GLU A 111 -2.10 -32.86 -8.86
CA GLU A 111 -3.37 -32.77 -9.60
C GLU A 111 -4.01 -34.16 -9.84
N ASP A 112 -3.21 -35.18 -10.16
CA ASP A 112 -3.70 -36.55 -10.35
C ASP A 112 -4.19 -37.18 -9.03
N ALA A 113 -3.63 -36.74 -7.90
CA ALA A 113 -4.06 -37.21 -6.58
C ALA A 113 -5.46 -36.69 -6.21
N LEU A 114 -5.84 -35.47 -6.66
CA LEU A 114 -7.15 -34.87 -6.35
C LEU A 114 -8.32 -35.72 -6.87
N ARG A 115 -8.25 -36.19 -8.12
CA ARG A 115 -9.30 -37.05 -8.70
C ARG A 115 -9.44 -38.39 -7.96
N LYS A 116 -8.31 -38.94 -7.48
CA LYS A 116 -8.30 -40.17 -6.69
C LYS A 116 -8.95 -39.94 -5.32
N TRP A 117 -8.55 -38.90 -4.61
CA TRP A 117 -9.11 -38.52 -3.32
C TRP A 117 -10.59 -38.20 -3.39
N ARG A 118 -11.03 -37.54 -4.46
CA ARG A 118 -12.43 -37.29 -4.76
C ARG A 118 -13.25 -38.58 -4.80
N LYS A 119 -12.77 -39.63 -5.48
CA LYS A 119 -13.45 -40.94 -5.50
C LYS A 119 -13.45 -41.60 -4.12
N ILE A 120 -12.34 -41.51 -3.38
CA ILE A 120 -12.22 -42.08 -2.02
C ILE A 120 -13.26 -41.45 -1.08
N TYR A 121 -13.41 -40.12 -1.10
CA TYR A 121 -14.41 -39.45 -0.27
C TYR A 121 -15.83 -39.83 -0.63
N LEU A 122 -16.16 -39.91 -1.92
CA LEU A 122 -17.48 -40.35 -2.37
C LEU A 122 -17.81 -41.76 -1.88
N LEU A 123 -16.85 -42.68 -1.91
CA LEU A 123 -17.03 -44.04 -1.39
C LEU A 123 -17.22 -44.05 0.14
N ALA A 124 -16.42 -43.28 0.88
CA ALA A 124 -16.58 -43.17 2.32
C ALA A 124 -17.94 -42.58 2.71
N GLN A 125 -18.47 -41.67 1.90
CA GLN A 125 -19.79 -41.08 2.09
C GLN A 125 -20.94 -42.03 1.80
N MET A 126 -20.77 -42.96 0.86
CA MET A 126 -21.74 -44.04 0.66
C MET A 126 -21.86 -44.92 1.90
N LEU A 127 -20.77 -45.17 2.64
CA LEU A 127 -20.84 -45.94 3.90
C LEU A 127 -21.66 -45.22 4.97
N VAL A 128 -21.52 -43.89 5.08
CA VAL A 128 -22.37 -43.06 5.96
C VAL A 128 -23.83 -43.15 5.51
N ALA A 129 -24.10 -43.03 4.20
CA ALA A 129 -25.44 -43.13 3.64
C ALA A 129 -26.11 -44.48 3.96
N VAL A 130 -25.37 -45.58 3.82
CA VAL A 130 -25.83 -46.94 4.14
C VAL A 130 -26.17 -47.06 5.63
N SER A 131 -25.31 -46.55 6.51
CA SER A 131 -25.55 -46.57 7.96
C SER A 131 -26.86 -45.83 8.34
N TRP A 132 -27.07 -44.63 7.81
CA TRP A 132 -28.31 -43.87 8.06
C TRP A 132 -29.55 -44.46 7.37
N SER A 133 -29.37 -45.16 6.24
CA SER A 133 -30.46 -45.86 5.56
C SER A 133 -30.94 -47.06 6.38
N ILE A 134 -30.02 -47.79 7.03
CA ILE A 134 -30.36 -48.87 7.96
C ILE A 134 -31.24 -48.35 9.11
N PHE A 135 -30.89 -47.22 9.72
CA PHE A 135 -31.71 -46.59 10.77
C PHE A 135 -33.10 -46.19 10.28
N SER A 136 -33.21 -45.73 9.04
CA SER A 136 -34.48 -45.33 8.42
C SER A 136 -35.41 -46.52 8.15
N LEU A 137 -34.84 -47.72 7.98
CA LEU A 137 -35.57 -48.96 7.72
C LEU A 137 -36.00 -49.68 9.00
N TYR A 138 -35.43 -49.33 10.16
CA TYR A 138 -35.89 -49.90 11.42
C TYR A 138 -37.35 -49.53 11.69
N SER A 139 -38.10 -50.55 12.11
CA SER A 139 -39.50 -50.43 12.55
C SER A 139 -39.56 -50.73 14.04
N CYS A 140 -40.50 -50.09 14.73
CA CYS A 140 -40.70 -50.36 16.14
C CYS A 140 -41.38 -51.73 16.33
N LEU A 141 -40.91 -52.51 17.29
CA LEU A 141 -41.45 -53.84 17.60
C LEU A 141 -42.59 -53.81 18.63
N THR A 142 -42.70 -52.75 19.44
CA THR A 142 -43.59 -52.68 20.61
C THR A 142 -44.43 -51.39 20.69
N CYS A 143 -44.42 -50.55 19.66
CA CYS A 143 -45.12 -49.26 19.66
C CYS A 143 -46.52 -49.37 19.07
N GLU A 144 -47.54 -48.96 19.82
CA GLU A 144 -48.86 -48.63 19.27
C GLU A 144 -48.95 -47.19 18.74
N ASP A 145 -47.99 -46.33 19.10
CA ASP A 145 -48.03 -44.89 18.80
C ASP A 145 -46.97 -44.42 17.78
N SER A 146 -47.29 -43.31 17.11
CA SER A 146 -46.50 -42.63 16.07
C SER A 146 -45.20 -41.98 16.57
N THR A 147 -44.94 -41.99 17.89
CA THR A 147 -43.78 -41.35 18.53
C THR A 147 -42.44 -41.74 17.90
N TYR A 148 -42.23 -43.01 17.56
CA TYR A 148 -40.97 -43.45 16.93
C TYR A 148 -40.78 -42.85 15.51
N SER A 149 -41.86 -42.73 14.74
CA SER A 149 -41.82 -42.10 13.41
C SER A 149 -41.45 -40.61 13.50
N ILE A 150 -41.93 -39.90 14.53
CA ILE A 150 -41.57 -38.49 14.79
C ILE A 150 -40.07 -38.35 15.10
N ILE A 151 -39.51 -39.28 15.88
CA ILE A 151 -38.07 -39.31 16.20
C ILE A 151 -37.26 -39.54 14.92
N GLN A 152 -37.64 -40.51 14.08
CA GLN A 152 -36.94 -40.77 12.82
C GLN A 152 -37.03 -39.57 11.87
N PHE A 153 -38.21 -38.96 11.71
CA PHE A 153 -38.40 -37.74 10.92
C PHE A 153 -37.46 -36.61 11.37
N SER A 154 -37.51 -36.27 12.66
CA SER A 154 -36.73 -35.17 13.23
C SER A 154 -35.23 -35.44 13.10
N THR A 155 -34.82 -36.69 13.29
CA THR A 155 -33.42 -37.10 13.20
C THR A 155 -32.89 -37.00 11.77
N ILE A 156 -33.63 -37.50 10.78
CA ILE A 156 -33.21 -37.41 9.38
C ILE A 156 -33.19 -35.97 8.89
N LEU A 157 -34.13 -35.12 9.34
CA LEU A 157 -34.12 -33.70 9.04
C LEU A 157 -32.86 -32.99 9.59
N VAL A 158 -32.49 -33.27 10.85
CA VAL A 158 -31.25 -32.74 11.45
C VAL A 158 -30.01 -33.29 10.72
N PHE A 159 -30.01 -34.58 10.37
CA PHE A 159 -28.93 -35.20 9.60
C PHE A 159 -28.75 -34.57 8.22
N GLN A 160 -29.83 -34.23 7.50
CA GLN A 160 -29.76 -33.50 6.23
C GLN A 160 -29.08 -32.14 6.42
N ALA A 161 -29.48 -31.37 7.44
CA ALA A 161 -28.91 -30.07 7.74
C ALA A 161 -27.40 -30.17 8.05
N ILE A 162 -27.00 -31.11 8.92
CA ILE A 162 -25.60 -31.30 9.25
C ILE A 162 -24.80 -31.75 8.02
N THR A 163 -25.33 -32.68 7.21
CA THR A 163 -24.66 -33.16 5.99
C THR A 163 -24.44 -32.00 5.01
N MET A 164 -25.40 -31.09 4.87
CA MET A 164 -25.25 -29.89 4.06
C MET A 164 -24.09 -29.02 4.55
N ILE A 165 -24.00 -28.74 5.86
CA ILE A 165 -22.91 -27.94 6.44
C ILE A 165 -21.55 -28.60 6.23
N LEU A 166 -21.45 -29.92 6.36
CA LEU A 166 -20.17 -30.60 6.22
C LEU A 166 -19.75 -30.81 4.76
N SER A 167 -20.72 -30.87 3.83
CA SER A 167 -20.48 -31.35 2.47
C SER A 167 -20.80 -30.34 1.35
N TYR A 168 -21.14 -29.09 1.66
CA TYR A 168 -21.51 -28.07 0.65
C TYR A 168 -20.45 -27.85 -0.44
N GLY A 169 -19.16 -28.06 -0.11
CA GLY A 169 -18.06 -27.87 -1.06
C GLY A 169 -18.10 -28.82 -2.26
N PHE A 170 -18.88 -29.91 -2.16
CA PHE A 170 -18.88 -30.99 -3.13
C PHE A 170 -20.31 -31.34 -3.60
N GLY A 171 -20.75 -30.79 -4.72
CA GLY A 171 -22.18 -30.80 -5.11
C GLY A 171 -22.87 -32.18 -5.18
N ALA A 172 -22.17 -33.24 -5.59
CA ALA A 172 -22.76 -34.60 -5.63
C ALA A 172 -22.78 -35.29 -4.25
N SER A 173 -21.98 -34.81 -3.30
CA SER A 173 -21.78 -35.42 -1.99
C SER A 173 -23.06 -35.40 -1.16
N LEU A 174 -23.71 -34.23 -1.09
CA LEU A 174 -24.94 -34.07 -0.30
C LEU A 174 -26.00 -35.07 -0.73
N LEU A 175 -26.19 -35.24 -2.05
CA LEU A 175 -27.13 -36.22 -2.60
C LEU A 175 -26.74 -37.65 -2.26
N ILE A 176 -25.46 -38.01 -2.40
CA ILE A 176 -24.98 -39.36 -2.10
C ILE A 176 -25.18 -39.72 -0.62
N THR A 177 -24.95 -38.78 0.29
CA THR A 177 -25.01 -39.05 1.73
C THR A 177 -26.41 -38.97 2.32
N SER A 178 -27.20 -37.95 1.95
CA SER A 178 -28.48 -37.65 2.61
C SER A 178 -29.72 -38.13 1.85
N ALA A 179 -29.65 -38.30 0.52
CA ALA A 179 -30.82 -38.73 -0.24
C ALA A 179 -31.24 -40.19 0.03
N PRO A 180 -30.34 -41.20 0.13
CA PRO A 180 -30.74 -42.58 0.39
C PRO A 180 -31.58 -42.79 1.67
N PRO A 181 -31.16 -42.31 2.87
CA PRO A 181 -31.97 -42.47 4.08
C PRO A 181 -33.28 -41.69 4.00
N THR A 182 -33.25 -40.49 3.40
CA THR A 182 -34.44 -39.65 3.20
C THR A 182 -35.47 -40.36 2.33
N LEU A 183 -35.05 -40.93 1.20
CA LEU A 183 -35.92 -41.68 0.29
C LEU A 183 -36.46 -42.94 0.98
N ALA A 184 -35.61 -43.69 1.68
CA ALA A 184 -36.02 -44.90 2.39
C ALA A 184 -37.12 -44.62 3.43
N LEU A 185 -36.93 -43.58 4.26
CA LEU A 185 -37.93 -43.20 5.27
C LEU A 185 -39.20 -42.64 4.63
N SER A 186 -39.08 -41.79 3.62
CA SER A 186 -40.22 -41.17 2.95
C SER A 186 -41.08 -42.21 2.23
N ILE A 187 -40.47 -43.17 1.53
CA ILE A 187 -41.19 -44.29 0.90
C ILE A 187 -41.92 -45.10 1.96
N ARG A 188 -41.27 -45.41 3.08
CA ARG A 188 -41.91 -46.17 4.17
C ARG A 188 -43.13 -45.44 4.73
N PHE A 189 -43.02 -44.14 4.99
CA PHE A 189 -44.14 -43.31 5.46
C PHE A 189 -45.29 -43.21 4.46
N MET A 190 -44.99 -43.18 3.16
CA MET A 190 -46.02 -43.20 2.11
C MET A 190 -46.77 -44.55 2.07
N MET A 191 -46.07 -45.65 2.34
CA MET A 191 -46.63 -47.00 2.34
C MET A 191 -47.44 -47.33 3.60
N THR A 192 -47.36 -46.52 4.67
CA THR A 192 -48.18 -46.68 5.88
C THR A 192 -49.64 -46.25 5.67
N TYR A 193 -49.92 -45.39 4.67
CA TYR A 193 -51.24 -44.77 4.41
C TYR A 193 -51.82 -43.94 5.58
N ASP A 194 -50.97 -43.53 6.53
CA ASP A 194 -51.34 -42.59 7.60
C ASP A 194 -51.08 -41.14 7.15
N PRO A 195 -52.07 -40.23 7.18
CA PRO A 195 -51.92 -38.86 6.68
C PRO A 195 -50.77 -38.09 7.34
N ALA A 196 -50.54 -38.26 8.64
CA ALA A 196 -49.49 -37.55 9.36
C ALA A 196 -48.09 -38.02 8.90
N GLN A 197 -47.88 -39.33 8.77
CA GLN A 197 -46.63 -39.88 8.23
C GLN A 197 -46.38 -39.49 6.77
N MET A 198 -47.42 -39.52 5.92
CA MET A 198 -47.29 -39.07 4.53
C MET A 198 -46.84 -37.61 4.44
N MET A 199 -47.39 -36.72 5.28
CA MET A 199 -46.93 -35.32 5.34
C MET A 199 -45.48 -35.21 5.77
N MET A 200 -45.04 -35.95 6.80
CA MET A 200 -43.63 -35.99 7.21
C MET A 200 -42.70 -36.45 6.08
N GLY A 201 -43.09 -37.47 5.33
CA GLY A 201 -42.34 -37.96 4.17
C GLY A 201 -42.25 -36.92 3.04
N ALA A 202 -43.34 -36.22 2.75
CA ALA A 202 -43.34 -35.13 1.76
C ALA A 202 -42.43 -33.97 2.20
N ILE A 203 -42.47 -33.59 3.48
CA ILE A 203 -41.60 -32.56 4.05
C ILE A 203 -40.12 -32.96 3.93
N LEU A 204 -39.77 -34.21 4.21
CA LEU A 204 -38.39 -34.71 4.08
C LEU A 204 -37.84 -34.62 2.64
N LEU A 205 -38.67 -34.88 1.64
CA LEU A 205 -38.29 -34.72 0.22
C LEU A 205 -38.17 -33.24 -0.16
N GLY A 206 -39.08 -32.41 0.35
CA GLY A 206 -39.02 -30.95 0.19
C GLY A 206 -37.75 -30.36 0.82
N SER A 207 -37.41 -30.76 2.05
CA SER A 207 -36.21 -30.31 2.74
C SER A 207 -34.93 -30.79 2.06
N GLN A 208 -34.90 -32.00 1.51
CA GLN A 208 -33.78 -32.50 0.71
C GLN A 208 -33.51 -31.60 -0.51
N THR A 209 -34.57 -31.19 -1.21
CA THR A 209 -34.48 -30.29 -2.37
C THR A 209 -33.99 -28.91 -1.94
N PHE A 210 -34.55 -28.38 -0.85
CA PHE A 210 -34.14 -27.10 -0.27
C PHE A 210 -32.66 -27.08 0.14
N PHE A 211 -32.18 -28.10 0.86
CA PHE A 211 -30.78 -28.18 1.25
C PHE A 211 -29.83 -28.33 0.06
N TYR A 212 -30.25 -29.00 -1.01
CA TYR A 212 -29.47 -29.05 -2.26
C TYR A 212 -29.30 -27.67 -2.90
N LEU A 213 -30.39 -26.89 -2.99
CA LEU A 213 -30.34 -25.53 -3.53
C LEU A 213 -29.45 -24.61 -2.68
N ILE A 214 -29.52 -24.74 -1.35
CA ILE A 214 -28.66 -23.98 -0.45
C ILE A 214 -27.20 -24.39 -0.62
N ALA A 215 -26.90 -25.69 -0.67
CA ALA A 215 -25.53 -26.16 -0.83
C ALA A 215 -24.87 -25.61 -2.12
N ASP A 216 -25.61 -25.57 -3.22
CA ASP A 216 -25.12 -24.99 -4.48
C ASP A 216 -24.84 -23.48 -4.35
N ARG A 217 -25.74 -22.74 -3.71
CA ARG A 217 -25.54 -21.30 -3.40
C ARG A 217 -24.32 -21.07 -2.51
N PHE A 218 -24.13 -21.90 -1.48
CA PHE A 218 -22.96 -21.81 -0.60
C PHE A 218 -21.66 -22.09 -1.36
N LYS A 219 -21.64 -23.11 -2.22
CA LYS A 219 -20.48 -23.43 -3.06
C LYS A 219 -20.10 -22.22 -3.93
N LEU A 220 -21.07 -21.62 -4.61
CA LEU A 220 -20.83 -20.43 -5.44
C LEU A 220 -20.33 -19.23 -4.60
N SER A 221 -20.89 -19.05 -3.40
CA SER A 221 -20.44 -17.99 -2.48
C SER A 221 -18.98 -18.18 -2.04
N VAL A 222 -18.57 -19.41 -1.71
CA VAL A 222 -17.18 -19.68 -1.33
C VAL A 222 -16.23 -19.40 -2.49
N ILE A 223 -16.57 -19.81 -3.71
CA ILE A 223 -15.74 -19.55 -4.89
C ILE A 223 -15.57 -18.05 -5.11
N SER A 224 -16.65 -17.26 -5.01
CA SER A 224 -16.56 -15.80 -5.13
C SER A 224 -15.67 -15.16 -4.05
N ILE A 225 -15.71 -15.67 -2.81
CA ILE A 225 -14.82 -15.21 -1.74
C ILE A 225 -13.35 -15.52 -2.07
N LEU A 226 -13.07 -16.70 -2.62
CA LEU A 226 -11.72 -17.10 -3.03
C LEU A 226 -11.20 -16.24 -4.19
N GLU A 227 -12.06 -15.91 -5.16
CA GLU A 227 -11.72 -14.99 -6.25
C GLU A 227 -11.36 -13.59 -5.73
N HIS A 228 -12.20 -13.02 -4.86
CA HIS A 228 -11.92 -11.70 -4.27
C HIS A 228 -10.65 -11.69 -3.42
N LYS A 229 -10.36 -12.79 -2.72
CA LYS A 229 -9.11 -12.92 -1.95
C LYS A 229 -7.90 -12.92 -2.87
N ALA A 230 -7.93 -13.68 -3.96
CA ALA A 230 -6.85 -13.72 -4.94
C ALA A 230 -6.62 -12.36 -5.62
N GLU A 231 -7.69 -11.65 -5.98
CA GLU A 231 -7.61 -10.30 -6.54
C GLU A 231 -6.96 -9.32 -5.56
N LYS A 232 -7.40 -9.34 -4.29
CA LYS A 232 -6.83 -8.49 -3.24
C LYS A 232 -5.34 -8.75 -3.02
N GLU A 233 -4.92 -10.02 -2.99
CA GLU A 233 -3.50 -10.38 -2.85
C GLU A 233 -2.66 -9.89 -4.04
N GLY A 234 -3.22 -9.95 -5.26
CA GLY A 234 -2.59 -9.37 -6.45
C GLY A 234 -2.38 -7.85 -6.33
N LEU A 235 -3.42 -7.10 -5.93
CA LEU A 235 -3.35 -5.65 -5.75
C LEU A 235 -2.33 -5.24 -4.67
N ILE A 236 -2.24 -6.00 -3.57
CA ILE A 236 -1.26 -5.74 -2.50
C ILE A 236 0.17 -5.89 -3.04
N ALA A 237 0.43 -6.93 -3.84
CA ALA A 237 1.75 -7.16 -4.41
C ALA A 237 2.17 -6.05 -5.41
N ASP A 238 1.22 -5.57 -6.21
CA ASP A 238 1.45 -4.45 -7.14
C ASP A 238 1.73 -3.15 -6.37
N LEU A 239 0.96 -2.88 -5.31
CA LEU A 239 1.13 -1.69 -4.47
C LEU A 239 2.48 -1.69 -3.73
N GLU A 240 2.91 -2.84 -3.21
CA GLU A 240 4.22 -2.98 -2.58
C GLU A 240 5.36 -2.69 -3.57
N THR A 241 5.21 -3.16 -4.82
CA THR A 241 6.20 -2.92 -5.87
C THR A 241 6.25 -1.44 -6.25
N ALA A 242 5.11 -0.80 -6.47
CA ALA A 242 5.03 0.62 -6.77
C ALA A 242 5.62 1.49 -5.64
N LYS A 243 5.32 1.14 -4.38
CA LYS A 243 5.88 1.82 -3.21
C LYS A 243 7.40 1.71 -3.17
N SER A 244 7.94 0.50 -3.35
CA SER A 244 9.40 0.28 -3.35
C SER A 244 10.10 1.08 -4.45
N MET A 245 9.52 1.12 -5.65
CA MET A 245 10.05 1.94 -6.76
C MET A 245 10.03 3.42 -6.43
N SER A 246 8.94 3.92 -5.84
CA SER A 246 8.80 5.32 -5.44
C SER A 246 9.81 5.71 -4.35
N GLU A 247 10.02 4.85 -3.36
CA GLU A 247 11.00 5.09 -2.28
C GLU A 247 12.44 5.13 -2.81
N GLU A 248 12.78 4.24 -3.73
CA GLU A 248 14.10 4.23 -4.38
C GLU A 248 14.32 5.50 -5.21
N ALA A 249 13.32 5.92 -6.00
CA ALA A 249 13.40 7.16 -6.79
C ALA A 249 13.57 8.39 -5.89
N ARG A 250 12.82 8.45 -4.77
CA ARG A 250 12.96 9.51 -3.77
C ARG A 250 14.35 9.53 -3.16
N ARG A 251 14.88 8.38 -2.74
CA ARG A 251 16.23 8.28 -2.16
C ARG A 251 17.30 8.77 -3.14
N ARG A 252 17.22 8.38 -4.42
CA ARG A 252 18.16 8.84 -5.45
C ARG A 252 18.11 10.35 -5.65
N ALA A 253 16.91 10.94 -5.65
CA ALA A 253 16.75 12.39 -5.76
C ALA A 253 17.35 13.12 -4.55
N GLU A 254 17.11 12.61 -3.34
CA GLU A 254 17.68 13.16 -2.10
C GLU A 254 19.21 13.06 -2.08
N GLU A 255 19.78 11.91 -2.46
CA GLU A 255 21.22 11.71 -2.59
C GLU A 255 21.85 12.68 -3.60
N ALA A 256 21.21 12.85 -4.77
CA ALA A 256 21.67 13.80 -5.80
C ALA A 256 21.63 15.24 -5.29
N ASN A 257 20.58 15.62 -4.56
CA ASN A 257 20.47 16.97 -3.99
C ASN A 257 21.54 17.22 -2.92
N LEU A 258 21.77 16.26 -2.02
CA LEU A 258 22.85 16.33 -1.03
C LEU A 258 24.23 16.42 -1.67
N ALA A 259 24.47 15.67 -2.76
CA ALA A 259 25.73 15.73 -3.51
C ALA A 259 25.93 17.09 -4.18
N LYS A 260 24.91 17.62 -4.88
CA LYS A 260 24.91 18.98 -5.48
C LYS A 260 25.29 20.02 -4.42
N SER A 261 24.66 19.91 -3.26
CA SER A 261 24.85 20.84 -2.15
C SER A 261 26.26 20.82 -1.56
N ARG A 262 26.80 19.61 -1.31
CA ARG A 262 28.18 19.45 -0.81
C ARG A 262 29.19 19.97 -1.81
N PHE A 263 29.01 19.65 -3.09
CA PHE A 263 29.87 20.13 -4.17
C PHE A 263 29.96 21.66 -4.18
N LEU A 264 28.82 22.34 -4.12
CA LEU A 264 28.77 23.80 -4.14
C LEU A 264 29.42 24.42 -2.90
N ALA A 265 29.16 23.87 -1.71
CA ALA A 265 29.78 24.34 -0.47
C ALA A 265 31.32 24.20 -0.50
N THR A 266 31.85 23.08 -1.00
CA THR A 266 33.29 22.87 -1.15
C THR A 266 33.89 23.82 -2.19
N MET A 267 33.28 23.92 -3.38
CA MET A 267 33.76 24.81 -4.45
C MET A 267 33.80 26.28 -4.00
N SER A 268 32.87 26.72 -3.14
CA SER A 268 32.91 28.06 -2.54
C SER A 268 34.25 28.35 -1.84
N HIS A 269 34.68 27.44 -0.96
CA HIS A 269 35.90 27.62 -0.17
C HIS A 269 37.15 27.56 -1.04
N GLU A 270 37.18 26.62 -1.99
CA GLU A 270 38.29 26.42 -2.92
C GLU A 270 38.47 27.63 -3.85
N LEU A 271 37.40 28.33 -4.22
CA LEU A 271 37.46 29.53 -5.07
C LEU A 271 37.72 30.81 -4.27
N ARG A 272 37.17 30.95 -3.07
CA ARG A 272 37.32 32.16 -2.24
C ARG A 272 38.78 32.40 -1.84
N THR A 273 39.51 31.35 -1.49
CA THR A 273 40.89 31.44 -0.99
C THR A 273 41.87 32.04 -2.03
N PRO A 274 41.99 31.49 -3.26
CA PRO A 274 42.89 32.07 -4.27
C PRO A 274 42.42 33.45 -4.73
N LEU A 275 41.10 33.69 -4.80
CA LEU A 275 40.56 34.96 -5.25
C LEU A 275 40.83 36.08 -4.24
N ASN A 276 40.70 35.81 -2.94
CA ASN A 276 41.08 36.75 -1.89
C ASN A 276 42.58 37.08 -1.91
N ALA A 277 43.45 36.11 -2.26
CA ALA A 277 44.87 36.37 -2.42
C ALA A 277 45.16 37.30 -3.62
N ILE A 278 44.53 37.04 -4.78
CA ILE A 278 44.65 37.92 -5.97
C ILE A 278 44.15 39.33 -5.65
N LEU A 279 43.02 39.45 -4.97
CA LEU A 279 42.49 40.74 -4.53
C LEU A 279 43.45 41.47 -3.59
N GLY A 280 43.98 40.78 -2.58
CA GLY A 280 44.95 41.37 -1.64
C GLY A 280 46.24 41.82 -2.33
N PHE A 281 46.81 41.02 -3.23
CA PHE A 281 47.99 41.43 -3.98
C PHE A 281 47.71 42.60 -4.91
N SER A 282 46.56 42.60 -5.59
CA SER A 282 46.16 43.72 -6.44
C SER A 282 45.94 45.02 -5.65
N GLU A 283 45.37 44.96 -4.44
CA GLU A 283 45.22 46.12 -3.54
C GLU A 283 46.58 46.68 -3.11
N VAL A 284 47.50 45.80 -2.69
CA VAL A 284 48.87 46.20 -2.31
C VAL A 284 49.61 46.86 -3.47
N MET A 285 49.45 46.33 -4.69
CA MET A 285 50.05 46.90 -5.90
C MET A 285 49.42 48.24 -6.29
N MET A 286 48.09 48.39 -6.23
CA MET A 286 47.42 49.67 -6.49
C MET A 286 47.82 50.76 -5.48
N GLY A 287 47.99 50.37 -4.22
CA GLY A 287 48.40 51.27 -3.14
C GLY A 287 49.88 51.64 -3.15
N GLU A 288 50.67 51.08 -4.08
CA GLU A 288 52.11 51.35 -4.25
C GLU A 288 52.90 51.19 -2.94
N VAL A 289 52.45 50.29 -2.04
CA VAL A 289 52.97 50.13 -0.67
C VAL A 289 54.43 49.71 -0.64
N LEU A 290 54.89 48.99 -1.68
CA LEU A 290 56.27 48.53 -1.84
C LEU A 290 57.09 49.41 -2.80
N GLY A 291 56.55 50.56 -3.22
CA GLY A 291 57.19 51.50 -4.15
C GLY A 291 56.31 51.85 -5.37
N PRO A 292 56.66 52.91 -6.11
CA PRO A 292 55.87 53.41 -7.23
C PRO A 292 55.92 52.47 -8.45
N ILE A 293 54.79 52.32 -9.14
CA ILE A 293 54.70 51.59 -10.40
C ILE A 293 55.15 52.54 -11.52
N GLY A 294 56.34 52.30 -12.08
CA GLY A 294 56.97 53.20 -13.05
C GLY A 294 56.26 53.38 -14.39
N ASN A 295 55.34 52.48 -14.77
CA ASN A 295 54.53 52.62 -15.99
C ASN A 295 53.03 52.69 -15.62
N PRO A 296 52.33 53.80 -15.95
CA PRO A 296 50.93 54.00 -15.60
C PRO A 296 49.99 52.93 -16.17
N THR A 297 50.33 52.32 -17.31
CA THR A 297 49.55 51.22 -17.93
C THR A 297 49.50 49.98 -17.02
N TYR A 298 50.57 49.69 -16.27
CA TYR A 298 50.54 48.58 -15.31
C TYR A 298 49.62 48.87 -14.13
N LYS A 299 49.50 50.14 -13.73
CA LYS A 299 48.57 50.55 -12.66
C LYS A 299 47.12 50.35 -13.09
N GLU A 300 46.78 50.65 -14.36
CA GLU A 300 45.48 50.33 -14.95
C GLU A 300 45.22 48.81 -14.95
N TYR A 301 46.16 47.99 -15.42
CA TYR A 301 45.99 46.53 -15.45
C TYR A 301 45.78 45.91 -14.06
N VAL A 302 46.50 46.39 -13.03
CA VAL A 302 46.28 45.94 -11.65
C VAL A 302 44.87 46.32 -11.18
N GLY A 303 44.40 47.52 -11.53
CA GLY A 303 43.02 47.95 -11.28
C GLY A 303 41.99 47.05 -11.96
N ASP A 304 42.24 46.65 -13.21
CA ASP A 304 41.36 45.73 -13.95
C ASP A 304 41.35 44.32 -13.35
N ILE A 305 42.50 43.81 -12.90
CA ILE A 305 42.62 42.54 -12.18
C ILE A 305 41.82 42.58 -10.88
N HIS A 306 41.96 43.67 -10.11
CA HIS A 306 41.22 43.87 -8.87
C HIS A 306 39.70 43.88 -9.11
N ASN A 307 39.25 44.70 -10.06
CA ASN A 307 37.83 44.83 -10.40
C ASN A 307 37.24 43.51 -10.92
N SER A 308 37.98 42.79 -11.76
CA SER A 308 37.57 41.49 -12.30
C SER A 308 37.50 40.41 -11.22
N GLY A 309 38.48 40.38 -10.30
CA GLY A 309 38.49 39.46 -9.17
C GLY A 309 37.32 39.69 -8.22
N LYS A 310 36.99 40.97 -7.97
CA LYS A 310 35.87 41.36 -7.11
C LYS A 310 34.54 41.00 -7.76
N HIS A 311 34.43 41.17 -9.08
CA HIS A 311 33.24 40.75 -9.81
C HIS A 311 33.04 39.24 -9.79
N LEU A 312 34.08 38.45 -10.03
CA LEU A 312 34.01 36.99 -9.98
C LEU A 312 33.62 36.48 -8.59
N LEU A 313 34.14 37.09 -7.53
CA LEU A 313 33.80 36.71 -6.15
C LEU A 313 32.31 36.92 -5.86
N ASN A 314 31.75 38.02 -6.35
CA ASN A 314 30.32 38.31 -6.20
C ASN A 314 29.47 37.29 -6.95
N VAL A 315 29.80 36.97 -8.21
CA VAL A 315 29.06 35.96 -8.99
C VAL A 315 29.10 34.59 -8.31
N ILE A 316 30.25 34.20 -7.76
CA ILE A 316 30.37 32.95 -7.01
C ILE A 316 29.47 32.96 -5.77
N ASN A 317 29.50 34.03 -4.96
CA ASN A 317 28.66 34.14 -3.78
C ASN A 317 27.16 34.11 -4.14
N GLU A 318 26.74 34.79 -5.22
CA GLU A 318 25.34 34.77 -5.69
C GLU A 318 24.87 33.36 -6.07
N ILE A 319 25.67 32.59 -6.81
CA ILE A 319 25.34 31.20 -7.18
C ILE A 319 25.21 30.30 -5.94
N LEU A 320 26.04 30.53 -4.93
CA LEU A 320 26.04 29.75 -3.70
C LEU A 320 24.85 30.07 -2.81
N ASP A 321 24.50 31.34 -2.70
CA ASP A 321 23.33 31.79 -1.94
C ASP A 321 22.06 31.24 -2.59
N LEU A 322 21.92 31.34 -3.93
CA LEU A 322 20.82 30.70 -4.66
C LEU A 322 20.73 29.20 -4.38
N SER A 323 21.87 28.52 -4.37
CA SER A 323 21.91 27.07 -4.13
C SER A 323 21.58 26.67 -2.69
N ARG A 324 21.84 27.54 -1.71
CA ARG A 324 21.42 27.36 -0.31
C ARG A 324 19.92 27.54 -0.14
N ILE A 325 19.35 28.50 -0.85
CA ILE A 325 17.90 28.77 -0.91
C ILE A 325 17.17 27.58 -1.55
N GLU A 326 17.61 27.10 -2.73
CA GLU A 326 17.01 25.95 -3.42
C GLU A 326 17.01 24.67 -2.56
N ALA A 327 17.98 24.54 -1.66
CA ALA A 327 18.09 23.41 -0.76
C ALA A 327 17.36 23.59 0.59
N GLY A 328 16.65 24.70 0.79
CA GLY A 328 15.92 25.01 2.03
C GLY A 328 16.80 25.16 3.26
N ARG A 329 18.10 25.45 3.10
CA ARG A 329 19.08 25.53 4.20
C ARG A 329 19.41 26.96 4.65
N GLN A 330 18.67 27.94 4.17
CA GLN A 330 18.79 29.32 4.62
C GLN A 330 17.72 29.59 5.69
N GLU A 331 18.15 29.64 6.95
CA GLU A 331 17.31 30.10 8.05
C GLU A 331 17.36 31.63 8.11
N LEU A 332 16.19 32.27 8.17
CA LEU A 332 16.08 33.71 8.37
C LEU A 332 16.16 34.01 9.87
N VAL A 333 16.97 35.00 10.24
CA VAL A 333 17.05 35.49 11.62
C VAL A 333 16.12 36.69 11.72
N GLU A 334 14.84 36.44 11.97
CA GLU A 334 13.82 37.49 12.01
C GLU A 334 13.84 38.26 13.34
N GLU A 335 13.88 39.58 13.25
CA GLU A 335 13.83 40.49 14.40
C GLU A 335 12.96 41.72 14.11
N ALA A 336 12.73 42.55 15.13
CA ALA A 336 11.94 43.77 14.99
C ALA A 336 12.75 44.89 14.30
N VAL A 337 12.58 45.02 12.99
CA VAL A 337 13.38 45.91 12.13
C VAL A 337 12.60 47.16 11.73
N ARG A 338 13.24 48.32 11.78
CA ARG A 338 12.70 49.56 11.17
C ARG A 338 13.14 49.65 9.72
N LEU A 339 12.21 49.41 8.79
CA LEU A 339 12.49 49.35 7.35
C LEU A 339 13.18 50.62 6.82
N VAL A 340 12.74 51.80 7.28
CA VAL A 340 13.33 53.10 6.92
C VAL A 340 14.82 53.17 7.23
N HIS A 341 15.23 52.69 8.42
CA HIS A 341 16.63 52.75 8.84
C HIS A 341 17.52 51.89 7.95
N VAL A 342 17.08 50.66 7.64
CA VAL A 342 17.84 49.72 6.81
C VAL A 342 18.01 50.25 5.39
N VAL A 343 16.93 50.82 4.83
CA VAL A 343 16.94 51.41 3.50
C VAL A 343 17.80 52.67 3.43
N ASP A 344 17.74 53.52 4.45
CA ASP A 344 18.54 54.74 4.51
C ASP A 344 20.04 54.46 4.69
N ASP A 345 20.39 53.45 5.48
CA ASP A 345 21.77 52.95 5.55
C ASP A 345 22.28 52.48 4.18
N ALA A 346 21.45 51.70 3.46
CA ALA A 346 21.80 51.22 2.12
C ALA A 346 21.98 52.37 1.12
N ASN A 347 21.15 53.43 1.24
CA ASN A 347 21.29 54.65 0.47
C ASN A 347 22.63 55.35 0.74
N HIS A 348 23.00 55.53 2.02
CA HIS A 348 24.29 56.13 2.40
C HIS A 348 25.48 55.40 1.78
N MET A 349 25.44 54.06 1.75
CA MET A 349 26.52 53.25 1.17
C MET A 349 26.72 53.50 -0.33
N VAL A 350 25.66 53.79 -1.08
CA VAL A 350 25.72 53.98 -2.53
C VAL A 350 25.85 55.45 -2.96
N GLN A 351 25.65 56.39 -2.05
CA GLN A 351 25.55 57.81 -2.34
C GLN A 351 26.83 58.42 -2.93
N ILE A 352 28.01 57.95 -2.48
CA ILE A 352 29.31 58.37 -3.04
C ILE A 352 29.42 57.98 -4.51
N LYS A 353 28.96 56.77 -4.86
CA LYS A 353 28.99 56.22 -6.21
C LYS A 353 27.94 56.89 -7.12
N ALA A 354 26.81 57.29 -6.56
CA ALA A 354 25.80 58.09 -7.26
C ALA A 354 26.35 59.47 -7.63
N LYS A 355 27.00 60.16 -6.68
CA LYS A 355 27.64 61.46 -6.90
C LYS A 355 28.73 61.38 -7.96
N SER A 356 29.58 60.35 -7.95
CA SER A 356 30.64 60.21 -8.96
C SER A 356 30.11 59.95 -10.38
N LYS A 357 28.90 59.39 -10.50
CA LYS A 357 28.20 59.22 -11.79
C LYS A 357 27.28 60.39 -12.17
N ASN A 358 27.24 61.46 -11.38
CA ASN A 358 26.30 62.58 -11.55
C ASN A 358 24.82 62.14 -11.57
N ILE A 359 24.44 61.19 -10.72
CA ILE A 359 23.06 60.70 -10.57
C ILE A 359 22.46 61.26 -9.29
N ASN A 360 21.24 61.79 -9.37
CA ASN A 360 20.52 62.32 -8.20
C ASN A 360 19.67 61.23 -7.54
N ILE A 361 19.78 61.06 -6.22
CA ILE A 361 18.91 60.13 -5.47
C ILE A 361 17.94 60.96 -4.62
N ILE A 362 16.64 60.75 -4.81
CA ILE A 362 15.55 61.44 -4.10
C ILE A 362 14.89 60.46 -3.14
N CYS A 363 15.08 60.67 -1.84
CA CYS A 363 14.47 59.85 -0.79
C CYS A 363 13.10 60.41 -0.39
N GLN A 364 12.10 59.53 -0.30
CA GLN A 364 10.75 59.81 0.19
C GLN A 364 10.40 58.75 1.23
N PHE A 365 10.68 59.05 2.49
CA PHE A 365 10.39 58.16 3.60
C PHE A 365 9.19 58.68 4.38
N GLU A 366 8.21 57.82 4.58
CA GLU A 366 7.07 58.11 5.42
C GLU A 366 7.46 58.03 6.91
N GLU A 367 7.05 59.02 7.69
CA GLU A 367 7.39 59.10 9.11
C GLU A 367 6.54 58.13 9.95
N ASN A 368 7.07 57.72 11.11
CA ASN A 368 6.35 56.91 12.11
C ASN A 368 5.87 55.51 11.64
N LEU A 369 6.60 54.89 10.71
CA LEU A 369 6.36 53.50 10.34
C LEU A 369 6.72 52.54 11.51
N PRO A 370 5.87 51.56 11.84
CA PRO A 370 6.16 50.58 12.90
C PRO A 370 7.30 49.64 12.50
N GLN A 371 7.80 48.86 13.45
CA GLN A 371 8.75 47.79 13.15
C GLN A 371 8.06 46.64 12.39
N ILE A 372 8.79 46.05 11.45
CA ILE A 372 8.41 44.81 10.76
C ILE A 372 9.20 43.63 11.32
N TRP A 373 8.65 42.43 11.22
CA TRP A 373 9.35 41.20 11.56
C TRP A 373 10.10 40.71 10.31
N ALA A 374 11.42 40.86 10.30
CA ALA A 374 12.25 40.53 9.15
C ALA A 374 13.71 40.29 9.54
N ASP A 375 14.48 39.63 8.68
CA ASP A 375 15.94 39.56 8.80
C ASP A 375 16.56 40.85 8.26
N GLU A 376 17.16 41.66 9.15
CA GLU A 376 17.75 42.96 8.79
C GLU A 376 18.80 42.83 7.69
N ARG A 377 19.61 41.77 7.71
CA ARG A 377 20.69 41.54 6.74
C ARG A 377 20.12 41.22 5.37
N ALA A 378 19.09 40.39 5.32
CA ALA A 378 18.40 40.05 4.07
C ALA A 378 17.73 41.29 3.44
N VAL A 379 17.04 42.10 4.25
CA VAL A 379 16.40 43.34 3.77
C VAL A 379 17.44 44.35 3.26
N ARG A 380 18.55 44.52 3.98
CA ARG A 380 19.67 45.37 3.55
C ARG A 380 20.26 44.90 2.22
N GLN A 381 20.43 43.58 2.05
CA GLN A 381 20.91 42.99 0.80
C GLN A 381 19.95 43.24 -0.36
N ILE A 382 18.63 43.10 -0.14
CA ILE A 382 17.61 43.43 -1.14
C ILE A 382 17.72 44.91 -1.55
N ALA A 383 17.80 45.82 -0.57
CA ALA A 383 17.92 47.25 -0.84
C ALA A 383 19.18 47.60 -1.64
N LEU A 384 20.34 47.05 -1.26
CA LEU A 384 21.60 47.25 -1.97
C LEU A 384 21.58 46.67 -3.39
N ASN A 385 20.99 45.49 -3.59
CA ASN A 385 20.90 44.87 -4.91
C ASN A 385 20.04 45.74 -5.86
N LEU A 386 18.89 46.22 -5.39
CA LEU A 386 18.01 47.09 -6.18
C LEU A 386 18.66 48.45 -6.49
N LEU A 387 19.27 49.10 -5.48
CA LEU A 387 19.97 50.38 -5.65
C LEU A 387 21.19 50.27 -6.55
N SER A 388 21.97 49.19 -6.44
CA SER A 388 23.13 48.93 -7.28
C SER A 388 22.72 48.73 -8.74
N ASN A 389 21.63 48.01 -8.99
CA ASN A 389 21.06 47.86 -10.33
C ASN A 389 20.61 49.20 -10.89
N ALA A 390 19.85 49.99 -10.13
CA ALA A 390 19.42 51.32 -10.55
C ALA A 390 20.63 52.22 -10.93
N LEU A 391 21.67 52.24 -10.10
CA LEU A 391 22.91 53.00 -10.37
C LEU A 391 23.75 52.47 -11.53
N LYS A 392 23.62 51.18 -11.86
CA LYS A 392 24.32 50.58 -12.99
C LYS A 392 23.72 51.06 -14.31
N PHE A 393 22.39 51.13 -14.40
CA PHE A 393 21.67 51.38 -15.65
C PHE A 393 21.21 52.83 -15.84
N THR A 394 21.18 53.65 -14.79
CA THR A 394 20.85 55.07 -14.92
C THR A 394 22.01 55.85 -15.56
N PRO A 395 21.78 56.60 -16.64
CA PRO A 395 22.81 57.44 -17.27
C PRO A 395 23.16 58.66 -16.40
N PRO A 396 24.34 59.29 -16.61
CA PRO A 396 24.70 60.54 -15.93
C PRO A 396 23.65 61.63 -16.12
N GLY A 397 23.31 62.36 -15.05
CA GLY A 397 22.22 63.33 -15.02
C GLY A 397 20.83 62.73 -14.74
N GLY A 398 20.71 61.40 -14.67
CA GLY A 398 19.48 60.71 -14.32
C GLY A 398 19.10 60.82 -12.84
N THR A 399 17.90 60.36 -12.51
CA THR A 399 17.33 60.42 -11.15
C THR A 399 16.85 59.05 -10.68
N ILE A 400 17.14 58.72 -9.43
CA ILE A 400 16.64 57.52 -8.75
C ILE A 400 15.75 57.99 -7.59
N TRP A 401 14.51 57.50 -7.53
CA TRP A 401 13.60 57.71 -6.40
C TRP A 401 13.62 56.50 -5.47
N LEU A 402 13.78 56.79 -4.19
CA LEU A 402 13.79 55.82 -3.11
C LEU A 402 12.58 56.07 -2.22
N LYS A 403 11.61 55.15 -2.20
CA LYS A 403 10.37 55.32 -1.42
C LYS A 403 10.21 54.23 -0.37
N VAL A 404 9.81 54.63 0.84
CA VAL A 404 9.38 53.70 1.90
C VAL A 404 8.07 54.22 2.48
N GLY A 405 7.05 53.37 2.56
CA GLY A 405 5.73 53.78 3.05
C GLY A 405 4.77 52.62 3.30
N TRP A 406 3.50 52.95 3.58
CA TRP A 406 2.43 51.98 3.79
C TRP A 406 1.91 51.34 2.49
N THR A 407 1.59 50.05 2.55
CA THR A 407 0.74 49.42 1.54
C THR A 407 -0.73 49.58 1.91
N SER A 408 -1.61 49.58 0.92
CA SER A 408 -3.06 49.62 1.12
C SER A 408 -3.62 48.42 1.91
N SER A 409 -2.82 47.36 2.06
CA SER A 409 -3.16 46.14 2.81
C SER A 409 -2.64 46.15 4.25
N GLY A 410 -2.08 47.26 4.75
CA GLY A 410 -1.58 47.37 6.13
C GLY A 410 -0.15 46.85 6.34
N GLY A 411 0.60 46.59 5.26
CA GLY A 411 2.03 46.28 5.30
C GLY A 411 2.89 47.51 4.98
N GLN A 412 4.20 47.31 4.84
CA GLN A 412 5.14 48.34 4.39
C GLN A 412 5.72 47.95 3.05
N TYR A 413 6.11 48.94 2.25
CA TYR A 413 6.85 48.73 1.01
C TYR A 413 8.12 49.55 0.99
N PHE A 414 9.07 49.06 0.20
CA PHE A 414 10.23 49.79 -0.26
C PHE A 414 10.27 49.71 -1.79
N ALA A 415 10.47 50.85 -2.46
CA ALA A 415 10.53 50.92 -3.91
C ALA A 415 11.74 51.73 -4.37
N VAL A 416 12.43 51.20 -5.37
CA VAL A 416 13.46 51.90 -6.15
C VAL A 416 12.89 52.14 -7.54
N ARG A 417 12.89 53.38 -8.00
CA ARG A 417 12.54 53.75 -9.37
C ARG A 417 13.69 54.54 -9.96
N ASP A 418 14.06 54.28 -11.20
CA ASP A 418 15.12 55.01 -11.88
C ASP A 418 14.68 55.57 -13.24
N THR A 419 15.52 56.42 -13.83
CA THR A 419 15.37 56.95 -15.20
C THR A 419 16.30 56.26 -16.20
N GLY A 420 16.68 55.01 -15.94
CA GLY A 420 17.45 54.20 -16.87
C GLY A 420 16.65 53.76 -18.11
N PRO A 421 17.29 53.01 -19.01
CA PRO A 421 16.70 52.59 -20.29
C PRO A 421 15.59 51.55 -20.18
N GLY A 422 15.38 50.95 -19.00
CA GLY A 422 14.46 49.84 -18.77
C GLY A 422 15.17 48.65 -18.16
#